data_AF-A0A7W0XRX2-F1
#
_entry.id   AF-A0A7W0XRX2-F1
#
_cell.length_a   1.000
_cell.length_b   1.000
_cell.length_c   1.000
_cell.angle_alpha   90.00
_cell.angle_beta   90.00
_cell.angle_gamma   90.00
#
_symmetry.space_group_name_H-M   'P 1'
#
loop_
_entity.id
_entity.type
_entity.pdbx_description
1 polymer ?
#
loop_
_entity_poly.entity_id
_entity_poly.type
_entity_poly.pdbx_seq_one_letter_code
_entity_poly.pdbx_strand_id
1 'polypeptide(L)'
;MAELTISSDEIRSAIEDYVSSYSPDVTREEVGVITETGDGIARIEGLPSAMTNELLEFSDGVLGLALNLDVREIGAVILGDYSGLEQG
;
A
#
# COMPACT_ATOMS: atom_id res chain seq x y z
N MET A 1 11.37 36.45 -5.37
CA MET A 1 11.89 35.06 -5.34
C MET A 1 12.20 34.78 -3.88
N ALA A 2 11.42 33.94 -3.21
CA ALA A 2 11.69 33.59 -1.82
C ALA A 2 12.93 32.69 -1.81
N GLU A 3 14.00 33.15 -1.18
CA GLU A 3 15.21 32.38 -0.98
C GLU A 3 14.89 31.33 0.10
N LEU A 4 14.55 30.10 -0.31
CA LEU A 4 14.42 28.97 0.60
C LEU A 4 15.82 28.63 1.12
N THR A 5 16.22 29.29 2.20
CA THR A 5 17.41 28.94 2.97
C THR A 5 17.07 27.70 3.76
N ILE A 6 17.75 26.58 3.50
CA ILE A 6 17.56 25.34 4.26
C ILE A 6 17.96 25.61 5.71
N SER A 7 16.97 25.73 6.60
CA SER A 7 17.16 25.97 8.03
C SER A 7 17.26 24.63 8.76
N SER A 8 18.34 24.44 9.52
CA SER A 8 18.53 23.21 10.31
C SER A 8 17.48 23.07 11.42
N ASP A 9 17.00 24.20 11.95
CA ASP A 9 15.98 24.22 13.00
C ASP A 9 14.61 23.77 12.49
N GLU A 10 14.25 24.12 11.25
CA GLU A 10 12.99 23.66 10.64
C GLU A 10 12.99 22.15 10.37
N ILE A 11 14.12 21.60 9.89
CA ILE A 11 14.28 20.16 9.70
C ILE A 11 14.19 19.42 11.04
N ARG A 12 14.84 19.95 12.09
CA ARG A 12 14.78 19.38 13.44
C ARG A 12 13.35 19.39 13.98
N SER A 13 12.66 20.52 13.88
CA SER A 13 11.27 20.66 14.37
C SER A 13 10.35 19.67 13.66
N ALA A 14 10.44 19.55 12.33
CA ALA A 14 9.60 18.61 11.57
C ALA A 14 9.79 17.15 11.98
N ILE A 15 11.04 16.74 12.28
CA ILE A 15 11.33 15.38 12.75
C ILE A 15 10.82 15.17 14.18
N GLU A 16 11.02 16.14 15.08
CA GLU A 16 10.50 16.08 16.46
C GLU A 16 8.96 15.98 16.47
N ASP A 17 8.29 16.75 15.62
CA ASP A 17 6.82 16.71 15.47
C ASP A 17 6.34 15.35 14.94
N TYR A 18 6.99 14.80 13.91
CA TYR A 18 6.64 13.47 13.37
C TYR A 18 6.76 12.39 14.44
N VAL A 19 7.89 12.37 15.18
CA VAL A 19 8.12 11.40 16.26
C VAL A 19 7.11 11.58 17.39
N SER A 20 6.78 12.83 17.77
CA SER A 20 5.79 13.09 18.82
C SER A 20 4.37 12.73 18.40
N SER A 21 4.06 12.77 17.11
CA SER A 21 2.73 12.44 16.57
C SER A 21 2.54 10.95 16.30
N TYR A 22 3.62 10.17 16.27
CA TYR A 22 3.56 8.73 16.02
C TYR A 22 2.89 8.02 17.20
N SER A 23 1.69 7.50 16.98
CA SER A 23 1.00 6.61 17.88
C SER A 23 0.79 5.28 17.16
N PRO A 24 1.23 4.13 17.71
CA PRO A 24 0.94 2.85 17.11
C PRO A 24 -0.55 2.55 17.20
N ASP A 25 -1.24 2.54 16.07
CA ASP A 25 -2.61 2.05 15.97
C ASP A 25 -2.62 0.52 15.90
N VAL A 26 -3.26 -0.12 16.86
CA VAL A 26 -3.45 -1.59 16.87
C VAL A 26 -4.80 -1.89 16.22
N THR A 27 -4.81 -1.92 14.90
CA THR A 27 -5.99 -2.25 14.11
C THR A 27 -5.87 -3.68 13.59
N ARG A 28 -6.99 -4.41 13.55
CA ARG A 28 -7.04 -5.70 12.86
C ARG A 28 -7.32 -5.44 11.39
N GLU A 29 -6.43 -5.91 10.55
CA GLU A 29 -6.55 -5.81 9.10
C GLU A 29 -6.73 -7.21 8.50
N GLU A 30 -7.41 -7.27 7.36
CA GLU A 30 -7.50 -8.49 6.58
C GLU A 30 -6.26 -8.63 5.71
N VAL A 31 -5.77 -9.85 5.55
CA VAL A 31 -4.59 -10.15 4.74
C VAL A 31 -4.99 -11.12 3.63
N GLY A 32 -4.47 -10.85 2.43
CA GLY A 32 -4.56 -11.74 1.28
C GLY A 32 -3.18 -12.25 0.87
N VAL A 33 -3.16 -13.28 0.06
CA VAL A 33 -1.95 -13.89 -0.51
C VAL A 33 -2.01 -13.81 -2.02
N ILE A 34 -0.91 -13.38 -2.65
CA ILE A 34 -0.81 -13.37 -4.11
C ILE A 34 -0.66 -14.80 -4.60
N THR A 35 -1.61 -15.27 -5.42
CA THR A 35 -1.58 -16.60 -6.04
C THR A 35 -0.91 -16.57 -7.41
N GLU A 36 -1.11 -15.50 -8.16
CA GLU A 36 -0.53 -15.27 -9.49
C GLU A 36 -0.29 -13.77 -9.69
N THR A 37 0.79 -13.41 -10.38
CA THR A 37 1.04 -12.03 -10.80
C THR A 37 1.66 -12.01 -12.18
N GLY A 38 1.20 -11.10 -13.05
CA GLY A 38 1.68 -10.98 -14.42
C GLY A 38 0.99 -9.84 -15.17
N ASP A 39 1.75 -9.18 -16.05
CA ASP A 39 1.26 -8.10 -16.93
C ASP A 39 0.50 -6.97 -16.16
N GLY A 40 0.99 -6.64 -14.96
CA GLY A 40 0.36 -5.62 -14.11
C GLY A 40 -0.96 -6.05 -13.44
N ILE A 41 -1.30 -7.34 -13.48
CA ILE A 41 -2.46 -7.92 -12.80
C ILE A 41 -1.97 -8.90 -11.73
N ALA A 42 -2.49 -8.75 -10.51
CA ALA A 42 -2.32 -9.70 -9.42
C ALA A 42 -3.65 -10.43 -9.15
N ARG A 43 -3.56 -11.75 -8.94
CA ARG A 43 -4.64 -12.56 -8.37
C ARG A 43 -4.33 -12.80 -6.92
N ILE A 44 -5.31 -12.53 -6.07
CA ILE A 44 -5.16 -12.55 -4.62
C ILE A 44 -6.23 -13.47 -4.04
N GLU A 45 -5.84 -14.38 -3.17
CA GLU A 45 -6.76 -15.19 -2.35
C GLU A 45 -6.85 -14.57 -0.95
N GLY A 46 -8.07 -14.52 -0.38
CA GLY A 46 -8.32 -13.91 0.93
C GLY A 46 -9.13 -12.61 0.82
N LEU A 47 -8.92 -11.70 1.77
CA LEU A 47 -9.61 -10.40 1.87
C LEU A 47 -11.14 -10.51 1.69
N PRO A 48 -11.85 -11.28 2.54
CA PRO A 48 -13.27 -11.56 2.35
C PRO A 48 -14.16 -10.31 2.43
N SER A 49 -13.67 -9.22 3.02
CA SER A 49 -14.39 -7.95 3.12
C SER A 49 -13.96 -6.94 2.05
N ALA A 50 -13.10 -7.30 1.09
CA ALA A 50 -12.66 -6.41 0.03
C ALA A 50 -13.82 -5.95 -0.86
N MET A 51 -13.80 -4.67 -1.21
CA MET A 51 -14.78 -4.03 -2.08
C MET A 51 -14.24 -3.81 -3.49
N THR A 52 -15.15 -3.76 -4.46
CA THR A 52 -14.80 -3.38 -5.82
C THR A 52 -14.31 -1.94 -5.85
N ASN A 53 -13.22 -1.71 -6.56
CA ASN A 53 -12.45 -0.46 -6.61
C ASN A 53 -11.83 -0.05 -5.27
N GLU A 54 -11.60 -1.00 -4.36
CA GLU A 54 -10.80 -0.76 -3.16
C GLU A 54 -9.32 -0.72 -3.50
N LEU A 55 -8.60 0.16 -2.80
CA LEU A 55 -7.16 0.29 -2.92
C LEU A 55 -6.51 -0.75 -2.00
N LEU A 56 -5.72 -1.64 -2.58
CA LEU A 56 -4.97 -2.66 -1.87
C LEU A 56 -3.52 -2.24 -1.74
N GLU A 57 -2.92 -2.45 -0.58
CA GLU A 57 -1.49 -2.25 -0.37
C GLU A 57 -0.79 -3.62 -0.37
N PHE A 58 0.22 -3.76 -1.23
CA PHE A 58 1.08 -4.94 -1.29
C PHE A 58 2.24 -4.80 -0.29
N SER A 59 2.91 -5.91 0.03
CA SER A 59 4.01 -5.96 1.01
C SER A 59 5.18 -5.02 0.72
N ASP A 60 5.40 -4.68 -0.55
CA ASP A 60 6.45 -3.75 -0.98
C ASP A 60 6.03 -2.27 -0.95
N GLY A 61 4.83 -1.97 -0.43
CA GLY A 61 4.23 -0.63 -0.44
C GLY A 61 3.68 -0.20 -1.81
N VAL A 62 3.66 -1.12 -2.78
CA VAL A 62 3.00 -0.91 -4.07
C VAL A 62 1.50 -0.91 -3.85
N LEU A 63 0.79 -0.03 -4.56
CA LEU A 63 -0.66 0.04 -4.51
C LEU A 63 -1.29 -0.74 -5.65
N GLY A 64 -2.44 -1.32 -5.41
CA GLY A 64 -3.29 -1.98 -6.40
C GLY A 64 -4.73 -1.55 -6.28
N LEU A 65 -5.51 -1.82 -7.32
CA LEU A 65 -6.95 -1.58 -7.35
C LEU A 65 -7.68 -2.90 -7.56
N ALA A 66 -8.51 -3.29 -6.59
CA ALA A 66 -9.36 -4.47 -6.70
C ALA A 66 -10.45 -4.24 -7.76
N LEU A 67 -10.39 -4.94 -8.89
CA LEU A 67 -11.36 -4.78 -9.98
C LEU A 67 -12.37 -5.92 -10.02
N ASN A 68 -11.91 -7.15 -10.00
CA ASN A 68 -12.76 -8.34 -10.07
C ASN A 68 -12.79 -9.03 -8.72
N LEU A 69 -13.98 -9.29 -8.20
CA LEU A 69 -14.20 -10.07 -6.97
C LEU A 69 -14.90 -11.38 -7.36
N ASP A 70 -14.12 -12.45 -7.47
CA ASP A 70 -14.64 -13.79 -7.71
C ASP A 70 -14.85 -14.53 -6.37
N VAL A 71 -15.48 -15.71 -6.43
CA VAL A 71 -15.85 -16.48 -5.22
C VAL A 71 -14.63 -16.91 -4.39
N ARG A 72 -13.46 -17.02 -5.01
CA ARG A 72 -12.22 -17.52 -4.37
C ARG A 72 -11.00 -16.65 -4.64
N GLU A 73 -11.10 -15.67 -5.52
CA GLU A 73 -9.97 -14.87 -5.96
C GLU A 73 -10.40 -13.43 -6.22
N ILE A 74 -9.46 -12.51 -6.05
CA ILE A 74 -9.61 -11.10 -6.34
C ILE A 74 -8.59 -10.75 -7.42
N GLY A 75 -9.08 -10.20 -8.52
CA GLY A 75 -8.24 -9.62 -9.57
C GLY A 75 -7.97 -8.16 -9.27
N ALA A 76 -6.72 -7.82 -8.97
CA ALA A 76 -6.26 -6.47 -8.71
C ALA A 76 -5.31 -5.98 -9.80
N VAL A 77 -5.46 -4.73 -10.22
CA VAL A 77 -4.51 -4.07 -11.12
C VAL A 77 -3.46 -3.33 -10.31
N ILE A 78 -2.19 -3.56 -10.63
CA ILE A 78 -1.05 -2.99 -9.92
C ILE A 78 -0.79 -1.57 -10.45
N LEU A 79 -0.72 -0.59 -9.56
CA LEU A 79 -0.54 0.84 -9.86
C LEU A 79 0.91 1.29 -9.69
N GLY A 80 1.86 0.42 -10.07
CA GLY A 80 3.28 0.66 -9.87
C GLY A 80 4.16 -0.38 -10.55
N ASP A 81 5.38 -0.55 -10.03
CA ASP A 81 6.29 -1.58 -10.51
C ASP A 81 5.85 -2.95 -9.97
N TYR A 82 5.53 -3.87 -10.88
CA TYR A 82 5.10 -5.22 -10.54
C TYR A 82 6.26 -6.21 -10.43
N SER A 83 7.49 -5.81 -10.77
CA SER A 83 8.65 -6.71 -10.83
C SER A 83 9.13 -7.24 -9.47
N GLY A 84 8.79 -6.53 -8.38
CA GLY A 84 9.08 -6.96 -7.02
C GLY A 84 8.04 -7.92 -6.43
N LEU A 85 6.85 -8.00 -7.02
CA LEU A 85 5.76 -8.80 -6.49
C LEU A 85 5.93 -10.27 -6.91
N GLU A 86 5.93 -11.15 -5.92
CA GLU A 86 6.02 -12.60 -6.12
C GLU A 86 4.82 -13.31 -5.48
N GLN A 87 4.61 -14.56 -5.86
CA GLN A 87 3.62 -15.43 -5.21
C GLN A 87 4.07 -15.74 -3.78
N GLY A 88 3.20 -15.58 -2.79
CA GLY A 88 3.52 -15.90 -1.39
C GLY A 88 2.67 -15.18 -0.37
#